data_AF-A0A6C0DNU0-F1
#
_entry.id   AF-A0A6C0DNU0-F1
#
_cell.length_a   1.000
_cell.length_b   1.000
_cell.length_c   1.000
_cell.angle_alpha   90.00
_cell.angle_beta   90.00
_cell.angle_gamma   90.00
#
_symmetry.space_group_name_H-M   'P 1'
#
loop_
_entity.id
_entity.type
_entity.pdbx_description
1 polymer ?
#
loop_
_entity_poly.entity_id
_entity_poly.type
_entity_poly.pdbx_seq_one_letter_code
_entity_poly.pdbx_strand_id
1 'polypeptide(L)'
;MNIDASIFANMSDEDFLSNKLTHIYFNGKITNERVNTLIEDIKNANKTITNDNGAILKPKPILIHISSPGGNVLAGMRLLSVFAMSSVPIATMIDNYSCSAATFLSIASHYRVMTKYSICLIHEYSFNGYYVNFKRTQMNNSMEITDSYFSKIIEMYLQQTKFKESELMELLQHDLLLDSTYCLEKGIVDRVLNINKVVDKTKKYNIYDIIKNSNVNNINISSNNKTVQHIDKILFEEDIMPVIIYPNREDQYENDKKALVKTIYERINIIPRLQRLKVPTFAIIEGPISIDDLLPMLYCDYIYMFDHAYIVANILYYNNKSGILMSDNIKNTELIYNIVKNILSEKTKLPEKMIDNIKNKFTIIKPTDAKKYGLCNEIITYRHRS
;
A
#
# COMPACT_ATOMS: atom_id res chain seq x y z
N MET A 1 28.00 -16.70 -5.44
CA MET A 1 27.03 -17.78 -5.16
C MET A 1 25.79 -17.47 -5.99
N ASN A 2 25.31 -18.40 -6.81
CA ASN A 2 23.99 -18.25 -7.43
C ASN A 2 22.96 -18.49 -6.32
N ILE A 3 22.34 -17.42 -5.85
CA ILE A 3 21.23 -17.48 -4.90
C ILE A 3 20.03 -18.07 -5.66
N ASP A 4 19.49 -19.19 -5.17
CA ASP A 4 18.34 -19.83 -5.78
C ASP A 4 17.05 -19.09 -5.42
N ALA A 5 16.50 -18.35 -6.38
CA ALA A 5 15.25 -17.62 -6.25
C ALA A 5 14.01 -18.45 -6.60
N SER A 6 14.18 -19.68 -7.12
CA SER A 6 13.07 -20.54 -7.55
C SER A 6 12.14 -20.93 -6.40
N ILE A 7 12.63 -20.84 -5.16
CA ILE A 7 11.84 -21.07 -3.94
C ILE A 7 10.58 -20.20 -3.91
N PHE A 8 10.65 -18.95 -4.35
CA PHE A 8 9.50 -18.03 -4.33
C PHE A 8 8.44 -18.40 -5.36
N ALA A 9 8.83 -18.93 -6.52
CA ALA A 9 7.90 -19.36 -7.54
C ALA A 9 7.02 -20.54 -7.06
N ASN A 10 7.56 -21.38 -6.17
CA ASN A 10 6.87 -22.55 -5.63
C ASN A 10 6.03 -22.26 -4.36
N MET A 11 6.11 -21.04 -3.81
CA MET A 11 5.30 -20.64 -2.66
C MET A 11 3.84 -20.40 -3.06
N SER A 12 2.91 -20.70 -2.14
CA SER A 12 1.52 -20.21 -2.26
C SER A 12 1.44 -18.72 -1.91
N ASP A 13 0.31 -18.08 -2.20
CA ASP A 13 0.13 -16.66 -1.86
C ASP A 13 0.13 -16.42 -0.33
N GLU A 14 -0.36 -17.38 0.45
CA GLU A 14 -0.34 -17.33 1.93
C GLU A 14 1.08 -17.49 2.49
N ASP A 15 1.95 -18.25 1.81
CA ASP A 15 3.32 -18.49 2.25
C ASP A 15 4.12 -17.18 2.29
N PHE A 16 3.89 -16.27 1.35
CA PHE A 16 4.50 -14.93 1.33
C PHE A 16 4.17 -14.11 2.57
N LEU A 17 3.08 -14.42 3.28
CA LEU A 17 2.59 -13.66 4.43
C LEU A 17 2.74 -14.44 5.74
N SER A 18 3.49 -15.54 5.70
CA SER A 18 3.70 -16.46 6.82
C SER A 18 5.07 -16.30 7.45
N ASN A 19 5.27 -16.95 8.60
CA ASN A 19 6.57 -17.02 9.26
C ASN A 19 7.62 -17.86 8.50
N LYS A 20 7.32 -18.36 7.28
CA LYS A 20 8.31 -19.00 6.39
C LYS A 20 9.35 -17.99 5.88
N LEU A 21 9.01 -16.70 5.84
CA LEU A 21 9.87 -15.62 5.39
C LEU A 21 10.25 -14.70 6.56
N THR A 22 11.41 -14.07 6.46
CA THR A 22 11.77 -12.92 7.31
C THR A 22 11.21 -11.65 6.66
N HIS A 23 10.31 -10.96 7.37
CA HIS A 23 9.66 -9.76 6.87
C HIS A 23 10.45 -8.50 7.25
N ILE A 24 10.78 -7.67 6.27
CA ILE A 24 11.42 -6.35 6.46
C ILE A 24 10.51 -5.29 5.85
N TYR A 25 10.28 -4.18 6.55
CA TYR A 25 9.36 -3.13 6.13
C TYR A 25 10.08 -1.86 5.72
N PHE A 26 9.93 -1.47 4.45
CA PHE A 26 10.60 -0.31 3.86
C PHE A 26 9.59 0.78 3.48
N ASN A 27 9.08 1.50 4.49
CA ASN A 27 7.92 2.40 4.38
C ASN A 27 8.28 3.90 4.43
N GLY A 28 8.12 4.65 3.33
CA GLY A 28 8.31 6.11 3.18
C GLY A 28 9.47 6.52 2.24
N LYS A 29 9.89 7.80 2.26
CA LYS A 29 10.83 8.39 1.28
C LYS A 29 12.22 7.74 1.28
N ILE A 30 12.82 7.56 0.10
CA ILE A 30 14.20 7.06 -0.06
C ILE A 30 15.22 8.11 0.38
N THR A 31 15.98 7.79 1.43
CA THR A 31 17.10 8.58 1.98
C THR A 31 18.27 7.67 2.33
N ASN A 32 19.48 8.23 2.46
CA ASN A 32 20.66 7.44 2.84
C ASN A 32 20.51 6.73 4.19
N GLU A 33 19.91 7.38 5.17
CA GLU A 33 19.65 6.83 6.51
C GLU A 33 18.77 5.57 6.44
N ARG A 34 17.71 5.63 5.63
CA ARG A 34 16.82 4.49 5.47
C ARG A 34 17.41 3.34 4.70
N VAL A 35 18.22 3.65 3.68
CA VAL A 35 18.98 2.60 2.98
C VAL A 35 19.96 1.93 3.94
N ASN A 36 20.60 2.68 4.85
CA ASN A 36 21.45 2.10 5.88
C ASN A 36 20.66 1.20 6.83
N THR A 37 19.46 1.62 7.23
CA THR A 37 18.56 0.81 8.08
C THR A 37 18.21 -0.49 7.38
N LEU A 38 17.80 -0.43 6.11
CA LEU A 38 17.49 -1.62 5.30
C LEU A 38 18.69 -2.58 5.19
N ILE A 39 19.90 -2.05 4.97
CA ILE A 39 21.13 -2.86 4.93
C ILE A 39 21.35 -3.56 6.27
N GLU A 40 21.14 -2.88 7.39
CA GLU A 40 21.29 -3.48 8.72
C GLU A 40 20.22 -4.53 9.00
N ASP A 41 18.97 -4.28 8.60
CA ASP A 41 17.88 -5.26 8.70
C ASP A 41 18.19 -6.53 7.90
N ILE A 42 18.72 -6.40 6.68
CA ILE A 42 19.15 -7.54 5.85
C ILE A 42 20.31 -8.28 6.50
N LYS A 43 21.31 -7.57 7.05
CA LYS A 43 22.41 -8.21 7.79
C LYS A 43 21.90 -8.97 9.00
N ASN A 44 20.96 -8.41 9.75
CA ASN A 44 20.33 -9.06 10.89
C ASN A 44 19.53 -10.29 10.46
N ALA A 45 18.78 -10.22 9.37
CA ALA A 45 18.03 -11.34 8.81
C ALA A 45 18.93 -12.50 8.35
N ASN A 46 20.17 -12.21 7.95
CA ASN A 46 21.17 -13.21 7.54
C ASN A 46 21.93 -13.84 8.72
N LYS A 47 21.76 -13.35 9.95
CA LYS A 47 22.38 -13.96 11.13
C LYS A 47 21.79 -15.34 11.35
N THR A 48 22.67 -16.28 11.65
CA THR A 48 22.27 -17.62 12.08
C THR A 48 21.96 -17.57 13.56
N ILE A 49 20.84 -18.16 13.97
CA ILE A 49 20.39 -18.16 15.37
C ILE A 49 20.55 -19.57 15.92
N THR A 50 21.06 -19.70 17.15
CA THR A 50 21.06 -20.99 17.85
C THR A 50 19.88 -20.98 18.82
N ASN A 51 19.00 -21.97 18.74
CA ASN A 51 17.88 -22.08 19.68
C ASN A 51 18.35 -22.64 21.04
N ASP A 52 17.46 -22.62 22.03
CA ASP A 52 17.75 -23.09 23.40
C ASP A 52 18.21 -24.56 23.46
N ASN A 53 17.88 -25.35 22.44
CA ASN A 53 18.27 -26.75 22.30
C ASN A 53 19.61 -26.94 21.57
N GLY A 54 20.35 -25.85 21.28
CA GLY A 54 21.62 -25.89 20.58
C GLY A 54 21.54 -26.09 19.06
N ALA A 55 20.33 -26.10 18.48
CA ALA A 55 20.14 -26.27 17.04
C ALA A 55 20.37 -24.96 16.29
N ILE A 56 21.16 -25.05 15.22
CA ILE A 56 21.49 -23.92 14.35
C ILE A 56 20.35 -23.70 13.35
N LEU A 57 19.60 -22.61 13.53
CA LEU A 57 18.57 -22.15 12.62
C LEU A 57 19.20 -21.31 11.51
N LYS A 58 19.16 -21.85 10.30
CA LYS A 58 19.58 -21.12 9.09
C LYS A 58 18.65 -19.93 8.85
N PRO A 59 19.19 -18.81 8.31
CA PRO A 59 18.37 -17.67 7.95
C PRO A 59 17.32 -18.05 6.90
N LYS A 60 16.12 -17.50 7.06
CA LYS A 60 14.99 -17.67 6.13
C LYS A 60 15.15 -16.73 4.93
N PRO A 61 14.58 -17.05 3.75
CA PRO A 61 14.43 -16.08 2.68
C PRO A 61 13.72 -14.81 3.18
N ILE A 62 14.08 -13.67 2.58
CA ILE A 62 13.60 -12.36 3.03
C ILE A 62 12.49 -11.88 2.10
N LEU A 63 11.43 -11.31 2.68
CA LEU A 63 10.43 -10.52 1.97
C LEU A 63 10.52 -9.06 2.41
N ILE A 64 10.87 -8.17 1.48
CA ILE A 64 10.88 -6.73 1.73
C ILE A 64 9.54 -6.13 1.28
N HIS A 65 8.79 -5.60 2.24
CA HIS A 65 7.56 -4.85 2.01
C HIS A 65 7.89 -3.42 1.59
N ILE A 66 7.36 -2.97 0.46
CA ILE A 66 7.62 -1.66 -0.13
C ILE A 66 6.37 -0.80 -0.08
N SER A 67 6.51 0.34 0.58
CA SER A 67 5.51 1.41 0.63
C SER A 67 6.24 2.75 0.56
N SER A 68 6.71 3.16 -0.63
CA SER A 68 7.62 4.30 -0.77
C SER A 68 7.27 5.20 -1.96
N PRO A 69 7.17 6.54 -1.76
CA PRO A 69 6.91 7.48 -2.83
C PRO A 69 8.18 7.81 -3.64
N GLY A 70 9.25 7.02 -3.48
CA GLY A 70 10.55 7.30 -4.05
C GLY A 70 11.36 8.29 -3.21
N GLY A 71 12.35 8.93 -3.82
CA GLY A 71 13.23 9.86 -3.12
C GLY A 71 14.49 10.15 -3.89
N ASN A 72 15.61 10.27 -3.18
CA ASN A 72 16.87 10.68 -3.78
C ASN A 72 17.42 9.58 -4.71
N VAL A 73 17.76 9.93 -5.95
CA VAL A 73 18.27 9.00 -6.97
C VAL A 73 19.54 8.29 -6.51
N LEU A 74 20.52 9.01 -5.95
CA LEU A 74 21.79 8.42 -5.49
C LEU A 74 21.58 7.45 -4.31
N ALA A 75 20.71 7.79 -3.37
CA ALA A 75 20.30 6.86 -2.31
C ALA A 75 19.56 5.65 -2.91
N GLY A 76 18.72 5.86 -3.93
CA GLY A 76 18.07 4.81 -4.70
C GLY A 76 19.06 3.84 -5.35
N MET A 77 20.13 4.33 -5.97
CA MET A 77 21.17 3.47 -6.57
C MET A 77 21.77 2.49 -5.57
N ARG A 78 21.90 2.91 -4.30
CA ARG A 78 22.42 2.06 -3.23
C ARG A 78 21.48 0.88 -2.91
N LEU A 79 20.19 0.98 -3.20
CA LEU A 79 19.23 -0.13 -3.05
C LEU A 79 19.61 -1.33 -3.91
N LEU A 80 20.23 -1.12 -5.08
CA LEU A 80 20.64 -2.22 -5.95
C LEU A 80 21.72 -3.10 -5.32
N SER A 81 22.55 -2.53 -4.44
CA SER A 81 23.63 -3.27 -3.78
C SER A 81 23.15 -4.23 -2.68
N VAL A 82 21.93 -4.05 -2.17
CA VAL A 82 21.44 -4.82 -1.01
C VAL A 82 21.29 -6.31 -1.32
N PHE A 83 20.99 -6.66 -2.57
CA PHE A 83 20.85 -8.04 -3.02
C PHE A 83 22.17 -8.80 -2.97
N ALA A 84 23.27 -8.14 -3.35
CA ALA A 84 24.61 -8.71 -3.28
C ALA A 84 25.14 -8.86 -1.84
N MET A 85 24.57 -8.11 -0.89
CA MET A 85 24.92 -8.19 0.53
C MET A 85 24.18 -9.31 1.28
N SER A 86 23.20 -9.95 0.63
CA SER A 86 22.40 -11.00 1.25
C SER A 86 22.95 -12.39 1.00
N SER A 87 22.94 -13.26 2.01
CA SER A 87 23.27 -14.68 1.86
C SER A 87 22.06 -15.56 1.53
N VAL A 88 20.85 -15.01 1.67
CA VAL A 88 19.58 -15.67 1.35
C VAL A 88 18.84 -14.95 0.22
N PRO A 89 17.97 -15.64 -0.53
CA PRO A 89 17.13 -15.01 -1.54
C PRO A 89 16.21 -13.94 -0.94
N ILE A 90 16.09 -12.83 -1.67
CA ILE A 90 15.22 -11.70 -1.32
C ILE A 90 14.15 -11.57 -2.39
N ALA A 91 12.89 -11.61 -1.95
CA ALA A 91 11.74 -11.15 -2.72
C ALA A 91 11.32 -9.75 -2.24
N THR A 92 10.64 -9.01 -3.10
CA THR A 92 9.99 -7.75 -2.72
C THR A 92 8.49 -7.86 -2.91
N MET A 93 7.73 -7.24 -2.01
CA MET A 93 6.29 -7.09 -2.12
C MET A 93 5.93 -5.61 -2.15
N ILE A 94 5.28 -5.16 -3.21
CA ILE A 94 4.64 -3.85 -3.24
C ILE A 94 3.26 -4.02 -2.60
N ASP A 95 3.13 -3.57 -1.35
CA ASP A 95 1.89 -3.69 -0.57
C ASP A 95 1.17 -2.35 -0.36
N ASN A 96 1.70 -1.28 -0.94
CA ASN A 96 1.08 0.04 -0.98
C ASN A 96 1.38 0.71 -2.33
N TYR A 97 2.53 1.37 -2.42
CA TYR A 97 3.03 1.93 -3.67
C TYR A 97 4.55 1.84 -3.73
N SER A 98 5.07 1.71 -4.95
CA SER A 98 6.50 1.84 -5.25
C SER A 98 6.67 2.87 -6.36
N CYS A 99 7.08 4.08 -6.01
CA CYS A 99 7.19 5.19 -6.96
C CYS A 99 8.65 5.61 -7.15
N SER A 100 9.02 6.01 -8.37
CA SER A 100 10.32 6.62 -8.69
C SER A 100 11.48 5.76 -8.14
N ALA A 101 12.46 6.33 -7.44
CA ALA A 101 13.62 5.59 -6.92
C ALA A 101 13.29 4.35 -6.05
N ALA A 102 12.07 4.19 -5.53
CA ALA A 102 11.66 2.97 -4.83
C ALA A 102 11.54 1.76 -5.76
N THR A 103 11.19 1.97 -7.04
CA THR A 103 11.07 0.89 -8.02
C THR A 103 12.42 0.26 -8.37
N PHE A 104 13.53 0.93 -8.02
CA PHE A 104 14.87 0.35 -8.18
C PHE A 104 15.01 -0.88 -7.27
N LEU A 105 14.47 -0.80 -6.04
CA LEU A 105 14.46 -1.94 -5.12
C LEU A 105 13.51 -3.03 -5.60
N SER A 106 12.29 -2.68 -6.03
CA SER A 106 11.33 -3.71 -6.46
C SER A 106 11.81 -4.42 -7.72
N ILE A 107 12.17 -3.70 -8.77
CA ILE A 107 12.48 -4.27 -10.09
C ILE A 107 13.78 -5.09 -10.08
N ALA A 108 14.78 -4.70 -9.28
CA ALA A 108 16.06 -5.42 -9.20
C ALA A 108 16.03 -6.67 -8.29
N SER A 109 14.90 -6.94 -7.63
CA SER A 109 14.81 -8.06 -6.70
C SER A 109 14.73 -9.42 -7.40
N HIS A 110 15.12 -10.48 -6.69
CA HIS A 110 15.16 -11.83 -7.26
C HIS A 110 13.76 -12.39 -7.58
N TYR A 111 12.73 -11.90 -6.89
CA TYR A 111 11.33 -12.24 -7.15
C TYR A 111 10.42 -11.10 -6.67
N ARG A 112 9.42 -10.76 -7.48
CA ARG A 112 8.63 -9.54 -7.32
C ARG A 112 7.17 -9.87 -7.21
N VAL A 113 6.56 -9.48 -6.10
CA VAL A 113 5.14 -9.64 -5.90
C VAL A 113 4.48 -8.31 -5.59
N MET A 114 3.18 -8.20 -5.82
CA MET A 114 2.40 -7.06 -5.36
C MET A 114 0.98 -7.45 -5.01
N THR A 115 0.29 -6.59 -4.27
CA THR A 115 -1.12 -6.82 -3.95
C THR A 115 -2.04 -6.20 -5.02
N LYS A 116 -3.29 -6.69 -5.09
CA LYS A 116 -4.28 -6.30 -6.11
C LYS A 116 -4.44 -4.78 -6.29
N TYR A 117 -4.39 -4.01 -5.20
CA TYR A 117 -4.63 -2.56 -5.22
C TYR A 117 -3.36 -1.72 -5.08
N SER A 118 -2.19 -2.37 -5.05
CA SER A 118 -0.92 -1.65 -5.02
C SER A 118 -0.58 -1.05 -6.38
N ILE A 119 0.27 -0.03 -6.35
CA ILE A 119 0.61 0.76 -7.54
C ILE A 119 2.11 0.96 -7.70
N CYS A 120 2.55 0.99 -8.94
CA CYS A 120 3.86 1.50 -9.31
C CYS A 120 3.76 2.86 -10.00
N LEU A 121 4.80 3.67 -9.89
CA LEU A 121 5.00 4.83 -10.76
C LEU A 121 6.46 4.86 -11.18
N ILE A 122 6.69 4.83 -12.48
CA ILE A 122 8.03 4.92 -13.09
C ILE A 122 8.03 6.18 -13.94
N HIS A 123 8.99 7.07 -13.69
CA HIS A 123 9.17 8.32 -14.41
C HIS A 123 10.64 8.70 -14.46
N GLU A 124 10.98 9.71 -15.26
CA GLU A 124 12.33 10.28 -15.32
C GLU A 124 12.77 10.91 -14.00
N TYR A 125 14.08 11.16 -13.86
CA TYR A 125 14.56 11.93 -12.71
C TYR A 125 14.14 13.40 -12.87
N SER A 126 13.87 14.06 -11.75
CA SER A 126 13.59 15.49 -11.73
C SER A 126 14.43 16.20 -10.67
N PHE A 127 14.78 17.46 -10.95
CA PHE A 127 15.40 18.35 -9.98
C PHE A 127 14.32 19.22 -9.35
N ASN A 128 14.12 19.11 -8.04
CA ASN A 128 13.14 19.89 -7.30
C ASN A 128 13.77 20.58 -6.08
N GLY A 129 13.67 21.90 -6.00
CA GLY A 129 14.17 22.73 -4.89
C GLY A 129 14.12 24.23 -5.21
N TYR A 130 13.67 25.06 -4.25
CA TYR A 130 13.43 26.49 -4.45
C TYR A 130 14.70 27.35 -4.65
N TYR A 131 15.88 26.80 -4.38
CA TYR A 131 17.16 27.52 -4.47
C TYR A 131 18.28 26.58 -4.95
N VAL A 132 18.26 26.25 -6.23
CA VAL A 132 19.40 25.57 -6.86
C VAL A 132 20.52 26.60 -7.06
N ASN A 133 21.39 26.75 -6.06
CA ASN A 133 22.56 27.65 -6.10
C ASN A 133 23.72 27.06 -6.93
N PHE A 134 23.43 26.54 -8.12
CA PHE A 134 24.46 26.04 -9.04
C PHE A 134 24.87 27.09 -10.05
N LYS A 135 26.19 27.21 -10.29
CA LYS A 135 26.68 27.80 -11.53
C LYS A 135 26.33 26.88 -12.70
N ARG A 136 26.18 27.43 -13.91
CA ARG A 136 25.89 26.66 -15.14
C ARG A 136 26.75 25.40 -15.28
N THR A 137 28.06 25.50 -15.06
CA THR A 137 28.98 24.34 -15.15
C THR A 137 28.67 23.26 -14.12
N GLN A 138 28.30 23.64 -12.89
CA GLN A 138 27.93 22.67 -11.86
C GLN A 138 26.62 21.97 -12.20
N MET A 139 25.68 22.69 -12.81
CA MET A 139 24.41 22.12 -13.28
C MET A 139 24.66 21.10 -14.40
N ASN A 140 25.45 21.46 -15.42
CA ASN A 140 25.80 20.54 -16.50
C ASN A 140 26.49 19.27 -15.99
N ASN A 141 27.51 19.42 -15.12
CA ASN A 141 28.19 18.27 -14.54
C ASN A 141 27.24 17.39 -13.73
N SER A 142 26.30 18.01 -12.99
CA SER A 142 25.31 17.26 -12.21
C SER A 142 24.32 16.51 -13.11
N MET A 143 23.94 17.08 -14.25
CA MET A 143 23.11 16.42 -15.25
C MET A 143 23.84 15.22 -15.86
N GLU A 144 25.07 15.42 -16.37
CA GLU A 144 25.87 14.33 -16.97
C GLU A 144 26.07 13.14 -16.01
N ILE A 145 26.35 13.43 -14.74
CA ILE A 145 26.48 12.39 -13.70
C ILE A 145 25.14 11.68 -13.50
N THR A 146 24.04 12.42 -13.42
CA THR A 146 22.70 11.84 -13.20
C THR A 146 22.26 11.01 -14.40
N ASP A 147 22.51 11.48 -15.62
CA ASP A 147 22.28 10.75 -16.88
C ASP A 147 23.01 9.41 -16.90
N SER A 148 24.29 9.40 -16.46
CA SER A 148 25.08 8.17 -16.38
C SER A 148 24.47 7.15 -15.42
N TYR A 149 23.95 7.59 -14.27
CA TYR A 149 23.25 6.71 -13.34
C TYR A 149 21.90 6.24 -13.89
N PHE A 150 21.14 7.16 -14.47
CA PHE A 150 19.79 6.88 -14.95
C PHE A 150 19.81 5.95 -16.17
N SER A 151 20.82 6.07 -17.04
CA SER A 151 21.01 5.14 -18.17
C SER A 151 21.15 3.68 -17.70
N LYS A 152 21.85 3.46 -16.58
CA LYS A 152 21.96 2.11 -15.97
C LYS A 152 20.64 1.62 -15.39
N ILE A 153 19.82 2.53 -14.86
CA ILE A 153 18.47 2.20 -14.38
C ILE A 153 17.56 1.82 -15.56
N ILE A 154 17.63 2.56 -16.67
CA ILE A 154 16.89 2.23 -17.90
C ILE A 154 17.31 0.85 -18.41
N GLU A 155 18.61 0.57 -18.49
CA GLU A 155 19.14 -0.74 -18.89
C GLU A 155 18.60 -1.85 -17.98
N MET A 156 18.64 -1.65 -16.66
CA MET A 156 18.10 -2.59 -15.69
C MET A 156 16.59 -2.82 -15.91
N TYR A 157 15.80 -1.77 -16.14
CA TYR A 157 14.39 -1.92 -16.44
C TYR A 157 14.16 -2.74 -17.70
N LEU A 158 14.89 -2.47 -18.79
CA LEU A 158 14.76 -3.23 -20.02
C LEU A 158 15.17 -4.70 -19.85
N GLN A 159 16.15 -5.00 -19.00
CA GLN A 159 16.59 -6.36 -18.71
C GLN A 159 15.62 -7.13 -17.82
N GLN A 160 14.99 -6.46 -16.85
CA GLN A 160 14.19 -7.10 -15.81
C GLN A 160 12.68 -7.07 -16.10
N THR A 161 12.24 -6.30 -17.08
CA THR A 161 10.83 -6.17 -17.46
C THR A 161 10.62 -6.60 -18.91
N LYS A 162 9.37 -6.52 -19.38
CA LYS A 162 8.98 -6.84 -20.76
C LYS A 162 8.81 -5.57 -21.61
N PHE A 163 9.27 -4.42 -21.14
CA PHE A 163 9.18 -3.18 -21.89
C PHE A 163 10.03 -3.24 -23.16
N LYS A 164 9.50 -2.67 -24.24
CA LYS A 164 10.33 -2.22 -25.37
C LYS A 164 10.96 -0.89 -24.99
N GLU A 165 12.16 -0.61 -25.51
CA GLU A 165 12.88 0.64 -25.23
C GLU A 165 12.02 1.88 -25.52
N SER A 166 11.40 1.96 -26.70
CA SER A 166 10.53 3.09 -27.05
C SER A 166 9.36 3.28 -26.10
N GLU A 167 8.77 2.17 -25.64
CA GLU A 167 7.64 2.20 -24.70
C GLU A 167 8.10 2.70 -23.32
N LEU A 168 9.23 2.20 -22.82
CA LEU A 168 9.78 2.65 -21.54
C LEU A 168 10.15 4.15 -21.61
N MET A 169 10.80 4.59 -22.69
CA MET A 169 11.18 5.98 -22.87
C MET A 169 9.98 6.93 -22.99
N GLU A 170 8.86 6.46 -23.56
CA GLU A 170 7.60 7.19 -23.53
C GLU A 170 7.02 7.24 -22.12
N LEU A 171 6.92 6.09 -21.43
CA LEU A 171 6.40 6.00 -20.07
C LEU A 171 7.16 6.93 -19.11
N LEU A 172 8.48 7.01 -19.24
CA LEU A 172 9.34 7.84 -18.39
C LEU A 172 9.03 9.34 -18.45
N GLN A 173 8.42 9.82 -19.52
CA GLN A 173 8.01 11.23 -19.68
C GLN A 173 6.69 11.55 -18.97
N HIS A 174 6.03 10.55 -18.41
CA HIS A 174 4.72 10.69 -17.79
C HIS A 174 4.73 10.29 -16.31
N ASP A 175 3.87 10.96 -15.53
CA ASP A 175 3.63 10.62 -14.13
C ASP A 175 2.42 9.67 -14.01
N LEU A 176 2.48 8.50 -14.66
CA LEU A 176 1.38 7.53 -14.67
C LEU A 176 1.43 6.57 -13.48
N LEU A 177 0.26 6.33 -12.90
CA LEU A 177 0.04 5.27 -11.92
C LEU A 177 -0.23 3.97 -12.66
N LEU A 178 0.51 2.93 -12.29
CA LEU A 178 0.50 1.61 -12.91
C LEU A 178 -0.12 0.62 -11.93
N ASP A 179 -1.26 0.05 -12.28
CA ASP A 179 -1.95 -0.92 -11.42
C ASP A 179 -1.30 -2.31 -11.48
N SER A 180 -1.80 -3.22 -10.64
CA SER A 180 -1.27 -4.57 -10.53
C SER A 180 -1.36 -5.39 -11.82
N THR A 181 -2.41 -5.16 -12.61
CA THR A 181 -2.60 -5.83 -13.90
C THR A 181 -1.53 -5.40 -14.90
N TYR A 182 -1.34 -4.09 -15.07
CA TYR A 182 -0.33 -3.54 -15.96
C TYR A 182 1.09 -3.92 -15.52
N CYS A 183 1.35 -3.87 -14.21
CA CYS A 183 2.65 -4.26 -13.66
C CYS A 183 2.98 -5.73 -13.95
N LEU A 184 2.00 -6.63 -13.84
CA LEU A 184 2.19 -8.05 -14.18
C LEU A 184 2.40 -8.24 -15.68
N GLU A 185 1.59 -7.58 -16.51
CA GLU A 185 1.69 -7.65 -17.97
C GLU A 185 3.08 -7.23 -18.46
N LYS A 186 3.58 -6.10 -17.96
CA LYS A 186 4.90 -5.55 -18.30
C LYS A 186 6.05 -6.19 -17.56
N GLY A 187 5.81 -7.17 -16.69
CA GLY A 187 6.88 -7.83 -15.93
C GLY A 187 7.61 -6.89 -14.96
N ILE A 188 6.94 -5.83 -14.49
CA ILE A 188 7.38 -5.04 -13.33
C ILE A 188 7.31 -5.92 -12.06
N VAL A 189 6.34 -6.83 -12.02
CA VAL A 189 6.22 -7.89 -11.01
C VAL A 189 6.06 -9.25 -11.66
N ASP A 190 6.36 -10.30 -10.91
CA ASP A 190 6.24 -11.70 -11.33
C ASP A 190 4.91 -12.32 -10.92
N ARG A 191 4.27 -11.80 -9.85
CA ARG A 191 2.97 -12.29 -9.35
C ARG A 191 2.15 -11.20 -8.65
N VAL A 192 0.83 -11.22 -8.86
CA VAL A 192 -0.12 -10.46 -8.03
C VAL A 192 -0.72 -11.42 -6.99
N LEU A 193 -0.52 -11.13 -5.71
CA LEU A 193 -1.00 -11.98 -4.62
C LEU A 193 -2.50 -11.78 -4.38
N ASN A 194 -3.22 -12.89 -4.18
CA ASN A 194 -4.60 -12.88 -3.74
C ASN A 194 -4.69 -13.12 -2.23
N ILE A 195 -4.81 -12.04 -1.45
CA ILE A 195 -4.84 -12.11 0.01
C ILE A 195 -6.27 -12.34 0.47
N ASN A 196 -6.55 -13.55 0.96
CA ASN A 196 -7.84 -13.89 1.54
C ASN A 196 -7.77 -13.89 3.06
N LYS A 197 -8.70 -13.18 3.69
CA LYS A 197 -8.82 -13.16 5.15
C LYS A 197 -9.44 -14.46 5.62
N VAL A 198 -8.72 -15.23 6.43
CA VAL A 198 -9.24 -16.44 7.08
C VAL A 198 -9.44 -16.13 8.56
N VAL A 199 -10.71 -16.05 8.98
CA VAL A 199 -11.10 -15.79 10.37
C VAL A 199 -11.96 -16.95 10.87
N ASP A 200 -11.69 -17.41 12.09
CA ASP A 200 -12.55 -18.36 12.78
C ASP A 200 -13.88 -17.68 13.18
N LYS A 201 -14.95 -18.01 12.44
CA LYS A 201 -16.30 -17.47 12.66
C LYS A 201 -17.09 -18.23 13.73
N THR A 202 -16.52 -19.23 14.39
CA THR A 202 -17.23 -20.00 15.43
C THR A 202 -17.44 -19.22 16.71
N LYS A 203 -16.55 -18.27 17.03
CA LYS A 203 -16.69 -17.39 18.18
C LYS A 203 -17.73 -16.30 17.92
N LYS A 204 -18.76 -16.25 18.76
CA LYS A 204 -19.73 -15.15 18.78
C LYS A 204 -19.22 -14.02 19.66
N TYR A 205 -19.34 -12.80 19.16
CA TYR A 205 -18.94 -11.60 19.87
C TYR A 205 -20.14 -10.66 20.05
N ASN A 206 -20.28 -10.11 21.24
CA ASN A 206 -21.20 -9.00 21.49
C ASN A 206 -20.45 -7.69 21.27
N ILE A 207 -20.88 -6.91 20.28
CA ILE A 207 -20.21 -5.65 19.93
C ILE A 207 -20.17 -4.65 21.08
N TYR A 208 -21.20 -4.62 21.93
CA TYR A 208 -21.23 -3.72 23.09
C TYR A 208 -20.18 -4.06 24.15
N ASP A 209 -19.83 -5.34 24.27
CA ASP A 209 -18.79 -5.78 25.21
C ASP A 209 -17.40 -5.49 24.64
N ILE A 210 -17.23 -5.64 23.31
CA ILE A 210 -16.00 -5.26 22.60
C ILE A 210 -15.74 -3.76 22.71
N ILE A 211 -16.73 -2.91 22.41
CA ILE A 211 -16.60 -1.45 22.44
C ILE A 211 -16.26 -0.95 23.86
N LYS A 212 -16.80 -1.59 24.90
CA LYS A 212 -16.52 -1.21 26.30
C LYS A 212 -15.17 -1.71 26.81
N ASN A 213 -14.55 -2.66 26.13
CA ASN A 213 -13.30 -3.26 26.57
C ASN A 213 -12.11 -2.38 26.20
N SER A 214 -11.41 -1.86 27.21
CA SER A 214 -10.23 -1.01 27.04
C SER A 214 -9.01 -1.74 26.45
N ASN A 215 -8.99 -3.07 26.47
CA ASN A 215 -7.84 -3.89 26.06
C ASN A 215 -7.90 -4.32 24.59
N VAL A 216 -8.87 -3.79 23.83
CA VAL A 216 -9.05 -4.08 22.42
C VAL A 216 -8.16 -3.18 21.57
N ASN A 217 -7.58 -3.74 20.50
CA ASN A 217 -6.75 -2.99 19.57
C ASN A 217 -7.63 -2.03 18.75
N ASN A 218 -7.46 -0.72 18.98
CA ASN A 218 -8.22 0.33 18.30
C ASN A 218 -7.35 0.98 17.22
N ILE A 219 -7.82 0.89 15.96
CA ILE A 219 -7.12 1.43 14.80
C ILE A 219 -7.98 2.52 14.18
N ASN A 220 -7.49 3.77 14.25
CA ASN A 220 -8.04 4.85 13.46
C ASN A 220 -7.35 4.83 12.09
N ILE A 221 -8.14 4.66 11.02
CA ILE A 221 -7.64 4.76 9.66
C ILE A 221 -7.21 6.20 9.44
N SER A 222 -5.91 6.46 9.43
CA SER A 222 -5.37 7.76 9.04
C SER A 222 -4.43 7.60 7.84
N SER A 223 -4.31 8.66 7.05
CA SER A 223 -3.41 8.75 5.88
C SER A 223 -1.93 8.65 6.25
N ASN A 224 -1.58 8.73 7.53
CA ASN A 224 -0.19 8.71 7.95
C ASN A 224 0.37 7.26 8.09
N ASN A 225 1.71 7.15 8.04
CA ASN A 225 2.41 5.87 8.24
C ASN A 225 2.18 5.23 9.62
N LYS A 226 1.60 5.93 10.60
CA LYS A 226 1.39 5.37 11.95
C LYS A 226 0.32 4.27 11.93
N THR A 227 -0.74 4.43 11.12
CA THR A 227 -1.76 3.37 10.96
C THR A 227 -1.13 2.07 10.47
N VAL A 228 -0.29 2.18 9.44
CA VAL A 228 0.45 1.06 8.84
C VAL A 228 1.36 0.40 9.88
N GLN A 229 2.17 1.20 10.58
CA GLN A 229 3.06 0.69 11.63
C GLN A 229 2.31 0.02 12.78
N HIS A 230 1.12 0.53 13.14
CA HIS A 230 0.29 -0.06 14.19
C HIS A 230 -0.25 -1.42 13.76
N ILE A 231 -0.80 -1.54 12.55
CA ILE A 231 -1.26 -2.83 12.03
C ILE A 231 -0.08 -3.81 11.91
N ASP A 232 1.07 -3.35 11.40
CA ASP A 232 2.26 -4.20 11.27
C ASP A 232 2.69 -4.75 12.63
N LYS A 233 2.63 -3.98 13.73
CA LYS A 233 2.89 -4.50 15.09
C LYS A 233 1.91 -5.60 15.49
N ILE A 234 0.61 -5.35 15.31
CA ILE A 234 -0.45 -6.30 15.67
C ILE A 234 -0.28 -7.62 14.89
N LEU A 235 0.15 -7.57 13.63
CA LEU A 235 0.34 -8.77 12.80
C LEU A 235 1.38 -9.76 13.34
N PHE A 236 2.28 -9.33 14.23
CA PHE A 236 3.33 -10.16 14.82
C PHE A 236 3.14 -10.44 16.32
N GLU A 237 2.01 -10.05 16.91
CA GLU A 237 1.68 -10.39 18.30
C GLU A 237 1.13 -11.83 18.40
N GLU A 238 1.47 -12.56 19.47
CA GLU A 238 1.06 -13.96 19.65
C GLU A 238 -0.41 -14.11 20.12
N ASP A 239 -0.91 -13.16 20.94
CA ASP A 239 -2.26 -13.16 21.52
C ASP A 239 -3.07 -11.93 21.08
N ILE A 240 -3.51 -11.94 19.82
CA ILE A 240 -4.21 -10.80 19.24
C ILE A 240 -5.69 -10.80 19.67
N MET A 241 -6.10 -9.75 20.37
CA MET A 241 -7.53 -9.45 20.58
C MET A 241 -8.19 -9.01 19.26
N PRO A 242 -9.52 -9.14 19.12
CA PRO A 242 -10.22 -8.58 17.96
C PRO A 242 -9.84 -7.11 17.75
N VAL A 243 -9.90 -6.64 16.50
CA VAL A 243 -9.46 -5.29 16.15
C VAL A 243 -10.65 -4.43 15.81
N ILE A 244 -10.76 -3.26 16.44
CA ILE A 244 -11.76 -2.25 16.08
C ILE A 244 -11.12 -1.25 15.13
N ILE A 245 -11.86 -0.91 14.07
CA ILE A 245 -11.42 -0.02 13.01
C ILE A 245 -12.37 1.16 12.93
N TYR A 246 -11.83 2.35 13.12
CA TYR A 246 -12.56 3.60 13.01
C TYR A 246 -12.17 4.33 11.73
N PRO A 247 -13.11 5.07 11.12
CA PRO A 247 -12.82 5.89 9.95
C PRO A 247 -11.88 7.04 10.31
N ASN A 248 -11.29 7.65 9.29
CA ASN A 248 -10.49 8.84 9.48
C ASN A 248 -11.33 9.99 10.05
N ARG A 249 -10.81 10.65 11.09
CA ARG A 249 -11.41 11.85 11.69
C ARG A 249 -10.50 13.06 11.66
N GLU A 250 -9.33 12.95 11.04
CA GLU A 250 -8.47 14.12 10.87
C GLU A 250 -9.21 15.16 10.01
N ASP A 251 -9.48 16.33 10.59
CA ASP A 251 -10.03 17.48 9.90
C ASP A 251 -9.11 17.83 8.72
N GLN A 252 -9.55 17.52 7.49
CA GLN A 252 -8.78 17.78 6.26
C GLN A 252 -8.78 19.27 5.87
N TYR A 253 -8.43 20.15 6.81
CA TYR A 253 -8.19 21.57 6.58
C TYR A 253 -6.70 21.91 6.55
N GLU A 254 -5.81 20.95 6.27
CA GLU A 254 -4.44 21.28 5.89
C GLU A 254 -4.37 21.64 4.40
N ASN A 255 -3.92 22.86 4.13
CA ASN A 255 -3.87 23.55 2.83
C ASN A 255 -2.98 22.90 1.75
N ASP A 256 -2.54 21.66 1.92
CA ASP A 256 -1.52 21.06 1.08
C ASP A 256 -2.15 20.23 -0.06
N LYS A 257 -2.25 20.83 -1.25
CA LYS A 257 -2.90 20.24 -2.44
C LYS A 257 -2.25 18.95 -2.95
N LYS A 258 -1.01 18.64 -2.53
CA LYS A 258 -0.34 17.35 -2.78
C LYS A 258 -0.79 16.22 -1.85
N ALA A 259 -1.49 16.53 -0.75
CA ALA A 259 -1.97 15.55 0.22
C ALA A 259 -3.18 14.75 -0.28
N LEU A 260 -4.04 15.31 -1.15
CA LEU A 260 -5.29 14.65 -1.57
C LEU A 260 -5.08 13.38 -2.43
N VAL A 261 -4.01 13.31 -3.23
CA VAL A 261 -3.68 12.13 -4.06
C VAL A 261 -3.19 10.98 -3.19
N LYS A 262 -2.50 11.33 -2.12
CA LYS A 262 -2.00 10.40 -1.12
C LYS A 262 -3.13 9.73 -0.35
N THR A 263 -4.20 10.44 -0.03
CA THR A 263 -5.24 9.93 0.90
C THR A 263 -5.97 8.70 0.40
N ILE A 264 -6.47 8.66 -0.84
CA ILE A 264 -7.24 7.49 -1.33
C ILE A 264 -6.34 6.25 -1.42
N TYR A 265 -5.11 6.38 -1.92
CA TYR A 265 -4.19 5.25 -1.97
C TYR A 265 -3.73 4.81 -0.59
N GLU A 266 -3.38 5.75 0.29
CA GLU A 266 -3.04 5.42 1.67
C GLU A 266 -4.19 4.66 2.37
N ARG A 267 -5.45 5.02 2.09
CA ARG A 267 -6.65 4.30 2.58
C ARG A 267 -6.79 2.91 1.98
N ILE A 268 -6.73 2.79 0.65
CA ILE A 268 -6.89 1.50 -0.05
C ILE A 268 -5.76 0.54 0.33
N ASN A 269 -4.54 1.04 0.57
CA ASN A 269 -3.39 0.22 0.88
C ASN A 269 -3.32 -0.28 2.33
N ILE A 270 -4.27 0.13 3.16
CA ILE A 270 -4.56 -0.55 4.42
C ILE A 270 -5.25 -1.90 4.18
N ILE A 271 -5.99 -2.07 3.07
CA ILE A 271 -6.77 -3.29 2.77
C ILE A 271 -5.91 -4.57 2.86
N PRO A 272 -4.75 -4.69 2.17
CA PRO A 272 -3.93 -5.89 2.25
C PRO A 272 -3.51 -6.24 3.69
N ARG A 273 -3.24 -5.23 4.53
CA ARG A 273 -2.86 -5.43 5.93
C ARG A 273 -4.05 -5.86 6.79
N LEU A 274 -5.24 -5.28 6.56
CA LEU A 274 -6.46 -5.73 7.24
C LEU A 274 -6.83 -7.17 6.90
N GLN A 275 -6.65 -7.56 5.65
CA GLN A 275 -6.91 -8.93 5.20
C GLN A 275 -5.90 -9.94 5.77
N ARG A 276 -4.75 -9.48 6.28
CA ARG A 276 -3.75 -10.32 6.97
C ARG A 276 -4.07 -10.56 8.45
N LEU A 277 -4.93 -9.74 9.06
CA LEU A 277 -5.32 -9.92 10.46
C LEU A 277 -6.09 -11.24 10.59
N LYS A 278 -5.55 -12.19 11.34
CA LYS A 278 -6.18 -13.51 11.57
C LYS A 278 -7.25 -13.49 12.68
N VAL A 279 -7.65 -12.29 13.09
CA VAL A 279 -8.64 -12.04 14.12
C VAL A 279 -9.85 -11.31 13.55
N PRO A 280 -11.02 -11.40 14.21
CA PRO A 280 -12.19 -10.61 13.82
C PRO A 280 -11.89 -9.11 13.80
N THR A 281 -12.28 -8.44 12.72
CA THR A 281 -12.21 -6.97 12.61
C THR A 281 -13.60 -6.36 12.60
N PHE A 282 -13.76 -5.31 13.40
CA PHE A 282 -15.01 -4.60 13.62
C PHE A 282 -14.88 -3.14 13.19
N ALA A 283 -15.48 -2.78 12.06
CA ALA A 283 -15.50 -1.41 11.58
C ALA A 283 -16.67 -0.65 12.25
N ILE A 284 -16.43 0.53 12.81
CA ILE A 284 -17.45 1.33 13.51
C ILE A 284 -17.58 2.72 12.89
N ILE A 285 -18.76 3.01 12.33
CA ILE A 285 -19.11 4.29 11.72
C ILE A 285 -20.01 5.07 12.69
N GLU A 286 -19.41 5.98 13.45
CA GLU A 286 -20.11 6.79 14.46
C GLU A 286 -20.61 8.14 13.93
N GLY A 287 -20.20 8.56 12.74
CA GLY A 287 -20.54 9.88 12.19
C GLY A 287 -20.50 9.93 10.67
N PRO A 288 -20.59 11.13 10.09
CA PRO A 288 -20.43 11.32 8.65
C PRO A 288 -19.12 10.74 8.15
N ILE A 289 -19.16 9.98 7.06
CA ILE A 289 -17.98 9.39 6.42
C ILE A 289 -18.08 9.53 4.90
N SER A 290 -16.97 9.74 4.22
CA SER A 290 -16.93 9.70 2.75
C SER A 290 -16.80 8.25 2.24
N ILE A 291 -17.25 8.02 1.01
CA ILE A 291 -17.25 6.67 0.43
C ILE A 291 -15.85 6.07 0.25
N ASP A 292 -14.82 6.90 0.09
CA ASP A 292 -13.43 6.47 -0.01
C ASP A 292 -12.82 6.07 1.35
N ASP A 293 -13.18 6.73 2.45
CA ASP A 293 -12.85 6.30 3.82
C ASP A 293 -13.50 4.96 4.19
N LEU A 294 -14.65 4.66 3.59
CA LEU A 294 -15.35 3.40 3.78
C LEU A 294 -14.67 2.21 3.06
N LEU A 295 -13.93 2.44 1.98
CA LEU A 295 -13.34 1.37 1.15
C LEU A 295 -12.54 0.33 1.94
N PRO A 296 -11.59 0.71 2.82
CA PRO A 296 -10.89 -0.26 3.66
C PRO A 296 -11.81 -0.99 4.65
N MET A 297 -12.84 -0.32 5.16
CA MET A 297 -13.80 -0.90 6.10
C MET A 297 -14.65 -2.01 5.46
N LEU A 298 -14.86 -1.97 4.13
CA LEU A 298 -15.56 -3.03 3.38
C LEU A 298 -14.83 -4.40 3.41
N TYR A 299 -13.58 -4.42 3.87
CA TYR A 299 -12.78 -5.64 4.07
C TYR A 299 -12.76 -6.12 5.52
N CYS A 300 -13.51 -5.46 6.40
CA CYS A 300 -13.71 -5.94 7.77
C CYS A 300 -14.74 -7.07 7.83
N ASP A 301 -14.68 -7.89 8.88
CA ASP A 301 -15.65 -8.97 9.04
C ASP A 301 -17.05 -8.44 9.36
N TYR A 302 -17.11 -7.35 10.12
CA TYR A 302 -18.37 -6.70 10.50
C TYR A 302 -18.22 -5.18 10.47
N ILE A 303 -19.23 -4.51 9.95
CA ILE A 303 -19.35 -3.06 9.84
C ILE A 303 -20.61 -2.63 10.57
N TYR A 304 -20.43 -1.86 11.65
CA TYR A 304 -21.50 -1.28 12.44
C TYR A 304 -21.62 0.20 12.13
N MET A 305 -22.84 0.68 11.98
CA MET A 305 -23.12 2.09 11.69
C MET A 305 -24.14 2.63 12.67
N PHE A 306 -23.88 3.78 13.27
CA PHE A 306 -24.86 4.44 14.13
C PHE A 306 -26.02 5.02 13.30
N ASP A 307 -27.21 5.06 13.89
CA ASP A 307 -28.45 5.55 13.28
C ASP A 307 -28.44 7.03 12.86
N HIS A 308 -27.56 7.84 13.45
CA HIS A 308 -27.36 9.25 13.11
C HIS A 308 -26.22 9.49 12.11
N ALA A 309 -25.42 8.48 11.80
CA ALA A 309 -24.35 8.58 10.81
C ALA A 309 -24.92 8.62 9.38
N TYR A 310 -24.11 9.03 8.40
CA TYR A 310 -24.44 8.93 6.98
C TYR A 310 -23.18 8.83 6.13
N ILE A 311 -23.30 8.23 4.95
CA ILE A 311 -22.20 8.09 4.00
C ILE A 311 -22.38 9.14 2.89
N VAL A 312 -21.32 9.90 2.63
CA VAL A 312 -21.21 10.81 1.49
C VAL A 312 -20.62 10.06 0.30
N ALA A 313 -21.49 9.66 -0.63
CA ALA A 313 -21.10 8.99 -1.87
C ALA A 313 -20.76 10.00 -2.96
N ASN A 314 -19.51 10.45 -2.96
CA ASN A 314 -18.95 11.35 -3.94
C ASN A 314 -17.41 11.27 -3.93
N ILE A 315 -16.79 11.35 -5.10
CA ILE A 315 -15.34 11.54 -5.24
C ILE A 315 -14.98 12.78 -6.10
N LEU A 316 -15.93 13.68 -6.38
CA LEU A 316 -15.71 14.92 -7.15
C LEU A 316 -14.61 15.83 -6.60
N TYR A 317 -14.36 15.79 -5.28
CA TYR A 317 -13.27 16.57 -4.68
C TYR A 317 -11.89 16.02 -5.07
N TYR A 318 -11.83 14.78 -5.56
CA TYR A 318 -10.61 14.13 -5.95
C TYR A 318 -10.13 14.68 -7.30
N ASN A 319 -9.23 15.65 -7.24
CA ASN A 319 -8.43 16.06 -8.38
C ASN A 319 -7.02 15.49 -8.20
N ASN A 320 -6.66 14.49 -9.02
CA ASN A 320 -5.28 14.07 -9.05
C ASN A 320 -4.44 15.18 -9.67
N LYS A 321 -3.69 15.92 -8.84
CA LYS A 321 -2.76 16.97 -9.29
C LYS A 321 -1.32 16.56 -8.98
N SER A 322 -1.02 15.26 -9.09
CA SER A 322 0.32 14.76 -8.85
C SER A 322 1.25 14.95 -10.05
N GLY A 323 0.71 14.84 -11.26
CA GLY A 323 1.47 14.93 -12.51
C GLY A 323 1.56 16.36 -13.04
N ILE A 324 2.66 16.64 -13.74
CA ILE A 324 2.85 17.91 -14.46
C ILE A 324 1.84 18.05 -15.59
N LEU A 325 1.58 16.94 -16.31
CA LEU A 325 0.70 16.93 -17.47
C LEU A 325 -0.77 16.72 -17.07
N MET A 326 -1.66 17.51 -17.67
CA MET A 326 -3.11 17.35 -17.46
C MET A 326 -3.61 15.98 -17.94
N SER A 327 -3.04 15.45 -19.03
CA SER A 327 -3.36 14.12 -19.55
C SER A 327 -3.11 13.02 -18.51
N ASP A 328 -2.02 13.12 -17.76
CA ASP A 328 -1.63 12.10 -16.78
C ASP A 328 -2.57 12.15 -15.58
N ASN A 329 -2.90 13.37 -15.14
CA ASN A 329 -3.87 13.61 -14.09
C ASN A 329 -5.26 13.03 -14.43
N ILE A 330 -5.71 13.15 -15.69
CA ILE A 330 -6.97 12.53 -16.16
C ILE A 330 -6.86 11.00 -16.10
N LYS A 331 -5.84 10.41 -16.73
CA LYS A 331 -5.63 8.95 -16.76
C LYS A 331 -5.54 8.35 -15.35
N ASN A 332 -4.79 9.00 -14.46
CA ASN A 332 -4.66 8.55 -13.08
C ASN A 332 -5.97 8.67 -12.29
N THR A 333 -6.78 9.69 -12.57
CA THR A 333 -8.11 9.85 -11.95
C THR A 333 -9.07 8.76 -12.44
N GLU A 334 -9.04 8.43 -13.73
CA GLU A 334 -9.82 7.33 -14.30
C GLU A 334 -9.44 5.99 -13.69
N LEU A 335 -8.14 5.73 -13.52
CA LEU A 335 -7.66 4.51 -12.86
C LEU A 335 -8.23 4.37 -11.44
N ILE A 336 -8.17 5.44 -10.65
CA ILE A 336 -8.68 5.45 -9.27
C ILE A 336 -10.17 5.19 -9.25
N TYR A 337 -10.91 5.88 -10.11
CA TYR A 337 -12.34 5.68 -10.23
C TYR A 337 -12.67 4.21 -10.56
N ASN A 338 -11.91 3.59 -11.47
CA ASN A 338 -12.09 2.18 -11.81
C ASN A 338 -11.80 1.26 -10.62
N ILE A 339 -10.74 1.54 -9.84
CA ILE A 339 -10.44 0.80 -8.60
C ILE A 339 -11.62 0.91 -7.60
N VAL A 340 -12.10 2.13 -7.34
CA VAL A 340 -13.23 2.38 -6.44
C VAL A 340 -14.49 1.68 -6.93
N LYS A 341 -14.83 1.82 -8.22
CA LYS A 341 -15.97 1.14 -8.86
C LYS A 341 -15.88 -0.36 -8.69
N ASN A 342 -14.71 -0.96 -8.91
CA ASN A 342 -14.49 -2.39 -8.75
C ASN A 342 -14.69 -2.85 -7.31
N ILE A 343 -14.13 -2.13 -6.32
CA ILE A 343 -14.33 -2.45 -4.90
C ILE A 343 -15.81 -2.38 -4.52
N LEU A 344 -16.50 -1.29 -4.87
CA LEU A 344 -17.91 -1.11 -4.53
C LEU A 344 -18.79 -2.18 -5.20
N SER A 345 -18.50 -2.52 -6.46
CA SER A 345 -19.26 -3.55 -7.19
C SER A 345 -19.02 -4.95 -6.62
N GLU A 346 -17.80 -5.25 -6.15
CA GLU A 346 -17.45 -6.56 -5.58
C GLU A 346 -17.96 -6.72 -4.14
N LYS A 347 -17.89 -5.66 -3.33
CA LYS A 347 -18.14 -5.73 -1.88
C LYS A 347 -19.53 -5.27 -1.46
N THR A 348 -20.33 -4.68 -2.34
CA THR A 348 -21.62 -4.09 -1.98
C THR A 348 -22.72 -4.50 -2.96
N LYS A 349 -23.97 -4.15 -2.62
CA LYS A 349 -25.15 -4.27 -3.48
C LYS A 349 -25.62 -2.90 -3.99
N LEU A 350 -24.72 -1.93 -4.07
CA LEU A 350 -25.05 -0.62 -4.62
C LEU A 350 -25.48 -0.77 -6.09
N PRO A 351 -26.55 -0.08 -6.53
CA PRO A 351 -26.93 -0.07 -7.93
C PRO A 351 -25.80 0.48 -8.80
N GLU A 352 -25.55 -0.13 -9.95
CA GLU A 352 -24.49 0.31 -10.89
C GLU A 352 -24.62 1.80 -11.23
N LYS A 353 -25.84 2.28 -11.47
CA LYS A 353 -26.12 3.70 -11.70
C LYS A 353 -25.68 4.61 -10.53
N MET A 354 -25.76 4.15 -9.28
CA MET A 354 -25.27 4.94 -8.14
C MET A 354 -23.75 4.94 -8.10
N ILE A 355 -23.12 3.79 -8.35
CA ILE A 355 -21.66 3.68 -8.45
C ILE A 355 -21.14 4.58 -9.57
N ASP A 356 -21.79 4.57 -10.74
CA ASP A 356 -21.35 5.39 -11.87
C ASP A 356 -21.48 6.89 -11.65
N ASN A 357 -22.40 7.28 -10.76
CA ASN A 357 -22.65 8.67 -10.43
C ASN A 357 -21.74 9.21 -9.33
N ILE A 358 -20.93 8.39 -8.64
CA ILE A 358 -20.06 8.89 -7.55
C ILE A 358 -19.03 9.93 -8.03
N LYS A 359 -18.66 9.89 -9.32
CA LYS A 359 -17.74 10.87 -9.92
C LYS A 359 -18.43 12.16 -10.40
N ASN A 360 -19.77 12.21 -10.41
CA ASN A 360 -20.54 13.29 -11.02
C ASN A 360 -21.59 13.91 -10.09
N LYS A 361 -21.99 13.20 -9.03
CA LYS A 361 -23.13 13.58 -8.20
C LYS A 361 -22.86 13.30 -6.73
N PHE A 362 -23.10 14.34 -5.92
CA PHE A 362 -23.15 14.20 -4.48
C PHE A 362 -24.41 13.44 -4.05
N THR A 363 -24.24 12.31 -3.36
CA THR A 363 -25.35 11.50 -2.84
C THR A 363 -25.13 11.18 -1.36
N ILE A 364 -26.13 11.40 -0.52
CA ILE A 364 -26.12 10.98 0.89
C ILE A 364 -26.80 9.62 0.99
N ILE A 365 -26.13 8.65 1.62
CA ILE A 365 -26.67 7.33 1.92
C ILE A 365 -26.92 7.25 3.43
N LYS A 366 -28.20 7.12 3.80
CA LYS A 366 -28.63 6.98 5.21
C LYS A 366 -28.36 5.56 5.72
N PRO A 367 -28.34 5.31 7.05
CA PRO A 367 -28.04 4.00 7.61
C PRO A 367 -28.94 2.86 7.08
N THR A 368 -30.23 3.13 6.89
CA THR A 368 -31.18 2.16 6.34
C THR A 368 -30.81 1.71 4.92
N ASP A 369 -30.41 2.66 4.08
CA ASP A 369 -29.95 2.40 2.72
C ASP A 369 -28.55 1.77 2.73
N ALA A 370 -27.66 2.21 3.63
CA ALA A 370 -26.34 1.63 3.81
C ALA A 370 -26.44 0.13 4.13
N LYS A 371 -27.33 -0.26 5.06
CA LYS A 371 -27.59 -1.67 5.38
C LYS A 371 -28.20 -2.41 4.20
N LYS A 372 -29.18 -1.81 3.52
CA LYS A 372 -29.82 -2.39 2.31
C LYS A 372 -28.80 -2.69 1.21
N TYR A 373 -27.88 -1.76 0.96
CA TYR A 373 -26.85 -1.87 -0.06
C TYR A 373 -25.58 -2.58 0.42
N GLY A 374 -25.53 -3.10 1.65
CA GLY A 374 -24.37 -3.83 2.17
C GLY A 374 -23.14 -2.96 2.44
N LEU A 375 -23.32 -1.65 2.63
CA LEU A 375 -22.27 -0.73 3.07
C LEU A 375 -22.04 -0.80 4.59
N CYS A 376 -23.02 -1.35 5.33
CA CYS A 376 -22.85 -1.79 6.71
C CYS A 376 -23.63 -3.09 6.94
N ASN A 377 -23.26 -3.84 7.97
CA ASN A 377 -23.93 -5.08 8.36
C ASN A 377 -25.07 -4.80 9.35
N GLU A 378 -24.81 -3.95 10.34
CA GLU A 378 -25.77 -3.64 11.42
C GLU A 378 -25.86 -2.15 11.73
N ILE A 379 -27.04 -1.73 12.15
CA ILE A 379 -27.32 -0.36 12.58
C ILE A 379 -27.44 -0.37 14.11
N ILE A 380 -26.62 0.44 14.76
CA ILE A 380 -26.66 0.64 16.20
C ILE A 380 -27.58 1.83 16.49
N THR A 381 -28.69 1.57 17.18
CA THR A 381 -29.58 2.63 17.66
C THR A 381 -29.02 3.23 18.93
N TYR A 382 -28.88 4.56 18.97
CA TYR A 382 -28.50 5.24 20.21
C TYR A 382 -29.68 5.21 21.18
N ARG A 383 -29.67 4.29 22.14
CA ARG A 383 -30.61 4.35 23.27
C ARG A 383 -30.02 5.25 24.34
N HIS A 384 -30.62 6.41 24.58
CA HIS A 384 -30.42 7.11 25.84
C HIS A 384 -30.69 6.10 26.96
N ARG A 385 -29.72 5.93 27.88
CA ARG A 385 -30.03 5.34 29.18
C ARG A 385 -31.04 6.29 29.82
N SER A 386 -32.29 5.84 29.89
CA SER A 386 -33.35 6.47 30.70
C SER A 386 -32.98 6.45 32.16
#